data_AF-Q30MB8-F1
#
_entry.id   AF-Q30MB8-F1
#
_cell.length_a   1.000
_cell.length_b   1.000
_cell.length_c   1.000
_cell.angle_alpha   90.00
_cell.angle_beta   90.00
_cell.angle_gamma   90.00
#
_symmetry.space_group_name_H-M   'P 1'
#
loop_
_entity.id
_entity.type
_entity.pdbx_description
1 polymer ?
#
loop_
_entity_poly.entity_id
_entity_poly.type
_entity_poly.pdbx_seq_one_letter_code
_entity_poly.pdbx_strand_id
1 'polypeptide(L)'
;ITDPILPTGCADTIPIQDWVQRCTASICIVFLLSFLPLVVQELTERGSWRAITRLAKHFGSLSPFFEVFVCQIYANSLHNNLSFGGARYIGTGRGFATARIPFGVLYSRFAGPSIYFGSRLLMMLLFGTLTVWTGWLLYFWASLLALCISPFLFNPHQFAWNDFFIDYRDYLRWLSRGNSRSHASSWIAFCGLSRTR
;
A
#
# COMPACT_ATOMS: atom_id res chain seq x y z
N ILE A 1 8.44 -43.12 6.01
CA ILE A 1 9.15 -42.00 5.35
C ILE A 1 10.31 -41.66 6.28
N THR A 2 11.50 -42.20 6.01
CA THR A 2 12.71 -42.07 6.85
C THR A 2 13.92 -41.66 6.01
N ASP A 3 13.68 -41.08 4.84
CA ASP A 3 14.77 -40.62 4.00
C ASP A 3 15.39 -39.35 4.61
N PRO A 4 16.72 -39.28 4.71
CA PRO A 4 17.40 -38.11 5.27
C PRO A 4 17.18 -36.90 4.36
N ILE A 5 16.77 -35.78 4.95
CA ILE A 5 16.62 -34.51 4.23
C ILE A 5 18.02 -34.02 3.84
N LEU A 6 18.21 -33.78 2.54
CA LEU A 6 19.44 -33.26 1.96
C LEU A 6 19.22 -31.79 1.57
N PRO A 7 20.17 -30.87 1.84
CA PRO A 7 21.45 -31.06 2.54
C PRO A 7 21.30 -31.24 4.06
N THR A 8 22.17 -32.08 4.64
CA THR A 8 22.18 -32.35 6.08
C THR A 8 22.72 -31.18 6.88
N GLY A 9 22.08 -30.85 8.01
CA GLY A 9 22.47 -29.74 8.90
C GLY A 9 21.79 -28.39 8.60
N CYS A 10 20.96 -28.32 7.55
CA CYS A 10 20.11 -27.16 7.28
C CYS A 10 18.70 -27.35 7.87
N ALA A 11 18.04 -26.24 8.22
CA ALA A 11 16.62 -26.27 8.55
C ALA A 11 15.80 -26.55 7.28
N ASP A 12 14.81 -27.44 7.36
CA ASP A 12 13.93 -27.74 6.24
C ASP A 12 12.97 -26.57 5.98
N THR A 13 13.21 -25.84 4.88
CA THR A 13 12.38 -24.71 4.46
C THR A 13 11.29 -25.10 3.46
N ILE A 14 11.27 -26.35 2.96
CA ILE A 14 10.31 -26.81 1.95
C ILE A 14 8.86 -26.64 2.44
N PRO A 15 8.48 -27.04 3.67
CA PRO A 15 7.11 -26.86 4.15
C PRO A 15 6.66 -25.40 4.16
N ILE A 16 7.59 -24.49 4.49
CA ILE A 16 7.33 -23.05 4.55
C ILE A 16 7.14 -22.50 3.13
N GLN A 17 8.01 -22.86 2.19
CA GLN A 17 7.90 -22.43 0.79
C GLN A 17 6.58 -22.89 0.16
N ASP A 18 6.23 -24.16 0.38
CA ASP A 18 4.97 -24.74 -0.06
C ASP A 18 3.75 -24.03 0.54
N TRP A 19 3.80 -23.71 1.83
CA TRP A 19 2.74 -22.97 2.50
C TRP A 19 2.58 -21.56 1.91
N VAL A 20 3.71 -20.84 1.72
CA VAL A 20 3.72 -19.52 1.08
C VAL A 20 3.15 -19.58 -0.34
N GLN A 21 3.53 -20.58 -1.13
CA GLN A 21 3.01 -20.79 -2.48
C GLN A 21 1.50 -21.03 -2.46
N ARG A 22 1.01 -21.95 -1.62
CA ARG A 22 -0.43 -22.26 -1.51
C ARG A 22 -1.23 -21.04 -1.09
N CYS A 23 -0.79 -20.32 -0.06
CA CYS A 23 -1.45 -19.12 0.42
C CYS A 23 -1.47 -18.01 -0.65
N THR A 24 -0.34 -17.76 -1.31
CA THR A 24 -0.25 -16.73 -2.36
C THR A 24 -1.16 -17.08 -3.54
N ALA A 25 -1.17 -18.34 -3.97
CA ALA A 25 -2.07 -18.81 -5.03
C ALA A 25 -3.56 -18.63 -4.65
N SER A 26 -3.94 -18.98 -3.41
CA SER A 26 -5.31 -18.77 -2.92
C SER A 26 -5.70 -17.28 -2.95
N ILE A 27 -4.79 -16.40 -2.53
CA ILE A 27 -5.03 -14.95 -2.58
C ILE A 27 -5.22 -14.48 -4.02
N CYS A 28 -4.38 -14.91 -4.96
CA CYS A 28 -4.53 -14.57 -6.38
C CYS A 28 -5.85 -15.06 -6.97
N ILE A 29 -6.30 -16.27 -6.61
CA ILE A 29 -7.58 -16.83 -7.07
C ILE A 29 -8.76 -16.01 -6.54
N VAL A 30 -8.80 -15.73 -5.23
CA VAL A 30 -9.86 -14.92 -4.62
C VAL A 30 -9.87 -13.50 -5.18
N PHE A 31 -8.69 -12.92 -5.39
CA PHE A 31 -8.53 -11.62 -6.04
C PHE A 31 -9.15 -11.62 -7.44
N LEU A 32 -8.83 -12.58 -8.30
CA LEU A 32 -9.44 -12.68 -9.64
C LEU A 32 -10.94 -12.90 -9.57
N LEU A 33 -11.41 -13.72 -8.62
CA LEU A 33 -12.84 -13.99 -8.42
C LEU A 33 -13.61 -12.72 -8.03
N SER A 34 -12.98 -11.79 -7.31
CA SER A 34 -13.63 -10.51 -6.92
C SER A 34 -14.02 -9.64 -8.12
N PHE A 35 -13.37 -9.80 -9.27
CA PHE A 35 -13.74 -9.10 -10.51
C PHE A 35 -14.85 -9.79 -11.30
N LEU A 36 -15.17 -11.05 -11.00
CA LEU A 36 -16.14 -11.83 -11.75
C LEU A 36 -17.54 -11.17 -11.77
N PRO A 37 -18.09 -10.66 -10.66
CA PRO A 37 -19.38 -9.96 -10.69
C PRO A 37 -19.38 -8.75 -11.63
N LEU A 38 -18.30 -7.95 -11.61
CA LEU A 38 -18.16 -6.79 -12.48
C LEU A 38 -18.08 -7.18 -13.96
N VAL A 39 -17.29 -8.21 -14.27
CA VAL A 39 -17.12 -8.70 -15.64
C VAL A 39 -18.42 -9.28 -16.17
N VAL A 40 -19.13 -10.10 -15.38
CA VAL A 40 -20.42 -10.69 -15.78
C VAL A 40 -21.47 -9.61 -16.02
N GLN A 41 -21.56 -8.60 -15.14
CA GLN A 41 -22.48 -7.48 -15.33
C GLN A 41 -22.24 -6.76 -16.65
N GLU A 42 -20.98 -6.35 -16.90
CA GLU A 42 -20.63 -5.60 -18.11
C GLU A 42 -20.73 -6.44 -19.37
N LEU A 43 -20.44 -7.73 -19.29
CA LEU A 43 -20.60 -8.66 -20.40
C LEU A 43 -22.08 -8.78 -20.80
N THR A 44 -22.98 -8.85 -19.81
CA THR A 44 -24.42 -9.01 -20.03
C THR A 44 -25.07 -7.73 -20.54
N GLU A 45 -24.73 -6.57 -19.98
CA GLU A 45 -25.38 -5.30 -20.33
C GLU A 45 -24.78 -4.60 -21.56
N ARG A 46 -23.47 -4.77 -21.78
CA ARG A 46 -22.69 -3.89 -22.67
C ARG A 46 -21.83 -4.65 -23.68
N GLY A 47 -21.77 -5.98 -23.58
CA GLY A 47 -21.02 -6.86 -24.47
C GLY A 47 -19.53 -6.97 -24.15
N SER A 48 -18.89 -7.97 -24.76
CA SER A 48 -17.53 -8.42 -24.41
C SER A 48 -16.46 -7.34 -24.55
N TRP A 49 -16.54 -6.49 -25.58
CA TRP A 49 -15.54 -5.44 -25.81
C TRP A 49 -15.53 -4.38 -24.70
N ARG A 50 -16.71 -3.94 -24.25
CA ARG A 50 -16.82 -2.97 -23.16
C ARG A 50 -16.40 -3.56 -21.83
N ALA A 51 -16.71 -4.84 -21.58
CA ALA A 51 -16.25 -5.55 -20.39
C ALA A 51 -14.70 -5.64 -20.33
N ILE A 52 -14.05 -6.07 -21.41
CA ILE A 52 -12.58 -6.17 -21.49
C ILE A 52 -11.93 -4.80 -21.31
N THR A 53 -12.40 -3.78 -22.03
CA THR A 53 -11.83 -2.43 -21.93
C THR A 53 -12.02 -1.81 -20.54
N ARG A 54 -13.13 -2.09 -19.86
CA ARG A 54 -13.34 -1.66 -18.47
C ARG A 54 -12.41 -2.37 -17.49
N LEU A 55 -12.24 -3.68 -17.64
CA LEU A 55 -11.30 -4.45 -16.82
C LEU A 55 -9.85 -3.98 -17.04
N ALA A 56 -9.46 -3.76 -18.30
CA ALA A 56 -8.14 -3.22 -18.66
C ALA A 56 -7.90 -1.84 -18.04
N LYS A 57 -8.91 -0.95 -18.03
CA LYS A 57 -8.82 0.35 -17.35
C LYS A 57 -8.65 0.20 -15.83
N HIS A 58 -9.28 -0.79 -15.21
CA HIS A 58 -9.12 -1.07 -13.77
C HIS A 58 -7.67 -1.45 -13.41
N PHE A 59 -7.03 -2.29 -14.22
CA PHE A 59 -5.62 -2.65 -14.02
C PHE A 59 -4.68 -1.51 -14.44
N GLY A 60 -4.98 -0.81 -15.54
CA GLY A 60 -4.18 0.30 -16.04
C GLY A 60 -4.18 1.52 -15.11
N SER A 61 -5.24 1.71 -14.32
CA SER A 61 -5.28 2.74 -13.26
C SER A 61 -4.57 2.31 -11.97
N LEU A 62 -3.99 1.11 -11.93
CA LEU A 62 -3.39 0.51 -10.73
C LEU A 62 -4.37 0.41 -9.56
N SER A 63 -5.67 0.27 -9.84
CA SER A 63 -6.72 0.12 -8.83
C SER A 63 -6.42 -0.95 -7.76
N PRO A 64 -5.79 -2.11 -8.08
CA PRO A 64 -5.41 -3.08 -7.06
C PRO A 64 -4.41 -2.53 -6.02
N PHE A 65 -3.52 -1.62 -6.41
CA PHE A 65 -2.57 -1.00 -5.47
C PHE A 65 -3.28 -0.04 -4.51
N PHE A 66 -4.28 0.68 -5.03
CA PHE A 66 -5.13 1.51 -4.20
C PHE A 66 -5.93 0.68 -3.20
N GLU A 67 -6.49 -0.45 -3.64
CA GLU A 67 -7.29 -1.33 -2.79
C GLU A 67 -6.47 -1.91 -1.62
N VAL A 68 -5.25 -2.40 -1.88
CA VAL A 68 -4.34 -2.88 -0.82
C VAL A 68 -4.06 -1.78 0.21
N PHE A 69 -3.82 -0.56 -0.26
CA PHE A 69 -3.60 0.59 0.60
C PHE A 69 -4.83 0.94 1.45
N VAL A 70 -6.00 1.07 0.83
CA VAL A 70 -7.25 1.42 1.53
C VAL A 70 -7.64 0.35 2.54
N CYS A 71 -7.51 -0.93 2.18
CA CYS A 71 -7.76 -2.05 3.09
C CYS A 71 -6.87 -1.95 4.35
N GLN A 72 -5.58 -1.65 4.19
CA GLN A 72 -4.68 -1.42 5.32
C GLN A 72 -5.11 -0.23 6.20
N ILE A 73 -5.54 0.89 5.59
CA ILE A 73 -6.02 2.05 6.34
C ILE A 73 -7.30 1.71 7.12
N TYR A 74 -8.23 0.98 6.51
CA TYR A 74 -9.44 0.51 7.18
C TYR A 74 -9.12 -0.45 8.33
N ALA A 75 -8.24 -1.44 8.10
CA ALA A 75 -7.79 -2.37 9.13
C ALA A 75 -7.16 -1.62 10.33
N ASN A 76 -6.28 -0.66 10.06
CA ASN A 76 -5.67 0.16 11.10
C ASN A 76 -6.71 1.02 11.83
N SER A 77 -7.68 1.60 11.13
CA SER A 77 -8.75 2.39 11.76
C SER A 77 -9.65 1.54 12.66
N LEU A 78 -9.97 0.32 12.22
CA LEU A 78 -10.75 -0.65 12.98
C LEU A 78 -9.98 -1.08 14.24
N HIS A 79 -8.70 -1.43 14.09
CA HIS A 79 -7.83 -1.82 15.19
C HIS A 79 -7.70 -0.70 16.24
N ASN A 80 -7.46 0.54 15.80
CA ASN A 80 -7.36 1.68 16.70
C ASN A 80 -8.67 1.97 17.43
N ASN A 81 -9.81 1.85 16.73
CA ASN A 81 -11.12 2.06 17.35
C ASN A 81 -11.45 0.98 18.39
N LEU A 82 -11.09 -0.29 18.12
CA LEU A 82 -11.28 -1.38 19.08
C LEU A 82 -10.35 -1.24 20.29
N SER A 83 -9.12 -0.76 20.08
CA SER A 83 -8.11 -0.70 21.14
C SER A 83 -8.24 0.53 22.03
N PHE A 84 -8.54 1.70 21.43
CA PHE A 84 -8.51 2.99 22.12
C PHE A 84 -9.84 3.75 22.07
N GLY A 85 -10.82 3.28 21.28
CA GLY A 85 -12.07 3.98 21.05
C GLY A 85 -11.91 5.25 20.20
N GLY A 86 -12.82 6.20 20.37
CA GLY A 86 -12.71 7.54 19.78
C GLY A 86 -13.14 7.67 18.31
N ALA A 87 -13.91 6.72 17.78
CA ALA A 87 -14.58 6.89 16.48
C ALA A 87 -15.45 8.15 16.50
N ARG A 88 -15.02 9.16 15.76
CA ARG A 88 -15.78 10.39 15.51
C ARG A 88 -16.27 10.37 14.09
N TYR A 89 -17.56 10.62 13.89
CA TYR A 89 -18.08 10.87 12.55
C TYR A 89 -17.37 12.08 11.95
N ILE A 90 -16.71 11.86 10.83
CA ILE A 90 -16.15 12.92 10.00
C ILE A 90 -17.13 13.06 8.83
N GLY A 91 -17.83 14.20 8.78
CA GLY A 91 -18.74 14.48 7.69
C GLY A 91 -18.00 14.43 6.36
N THR A 92 -18.42 13.54 5.47
CA THR A 92 -17.99 13.57 4.07
C THR A 92 -18.57 14.86 3.48
N GLY A 93 -17.73 15.86 3.25
CA GLY A 93 -18.18 17.12 2.65
C GLY A 93 -18.94 16.86 1.34
N ARG A 94 -19.91 17.71 1.01
CA ARG A 94 -20.67 17.65 -0.26
C ARG A 94 -19.86 18.07 -1.49
N GLY A 95 -18.53 18.10 -1.39
CA GLY A 95 -17.61 18.38 -2.49
C GLY A 95 -16.85 17.11 -2.88
N PHE A 96 -16.57 16.94 -4.17
CA PHE A 96 -15.60 15.95 -4.58
C PHE A 96 -14.25 16.30 -3.93
N ALA A 97 -13.60 15.32 -3.28
CA ALA A 97 -12.26 15.48 -2.73
C ALA A 97 -11.22 15.53 -3.87
N THR A 98 -11.31 16.55 -4.72
CA THR A 98 -10.42 16.81 -5.86
C THR A 98 -9.26 17.73 -5.49
N ALA A 99 -9.21 18.22 -4.25
CA ALA A 99 -8.14 19.10 -3.81
C ALA A 99 -6.85 18.31 -3.60
N ARG A 100 -5.82 18.69 -4.36
CA ARG A 100 -4.45 18.20 -4.21
C ARG A 100 -3.93 18.51 -2.82
N ILE A 101 -3.31 17.51 -2.18
CA ILE A 101 -2.69 17.67 -0.85
C ILE A 101 -1.16 17.66 -1.00
N PRO A 102 -0.43 18.58 -0.36
CA PRO A 102 1.03 18.58 -0.39
C PRO A 102 1.62 17.28 0.18
N PHE A 103 2.71 16.78 -0.41
CA PHE A 103 3.32 15.51 -0.04
C PHE A 103 3.74 15.41 1.44
N GLY A 104 4.19 16.52 2.06
CA GLY A 104 4.54 16.52 3.49
C GLY A 104 3.33 16.21 4.40
N VAL A 105 2.16 16.76 4.07
CA VAL A 105 0.91 16.49 4.81
C VAL A 105 0.47 15.04 4.57
N LEU A 106 0.57 14.58 3.33
CA LEU A 106 0.20 13.23 2.93
C LEU A 106 1.06 12.17 3.62
N TYR A 107 2.38 12.38 3.62
CA TYR A 107 3.32 11.57 4.38
C TYR A 107 2.97 11.57 5.87
N SER A 108 2.78 12.74 6.49
CA SER A 108 2.48 12.83 7.93
C SER A 108 1.19 12.08 8.32
N ARG A 109 0.19 12.04 7.44
CA ARG A 109 -1.08 11.34 7.67
C ARG A 109 -0.94 9.82 7.55
N PHE A 110 -0.14 9.34 6.61
CA PHE A 110 -0.05 7.91 6.28
C PHE A 110 1.27 7.24 6.71
N ALA A 111 2.18 7.98 7.33
CA ALA A 111 3.47 7.50 7.83
C ALA A 111 3.32 6.30 8.76
N GLY A 112 2.61 6.45 9.88
CA GLY A 112 2.37 5.38 10.84
C GLY A 112 1.59 4.19 10.27
N PRO A 113 0.34 4.38 9.79
CA PRO A 113 -0.56 3.28 9.46
C PRO A 113 -0.19 2.51 8.19
N SER A 114 0.62 3.10 7.30
CA SER A 114 0.92 2.50 5.99
C SER A 114 2.40 2.52 5.64
N ILE A 115 3.03 3.70 5.53
CA ILE A 115 4.39 3.82 4.97
C ILE A 115 5.44 3.14 5.86
N TYR A 116 5.40 3.35 7.18
CA TYR A 116 6.33 2.72 8.13
C TYR A 116 6.10 1.22 8.27
N PHE A 117 4.83 0.79 8.23
CA PHE A 117 4.52 -0.63 8.22
C PHE A 117 5.02 -1.29 6.93
N GLY A 118 4.69 -0.74 5.77
CA GLY A 118 5.13 -1.24 4.46
C GLY A 118 6.64 -1.23 4.29
N SER A 119 7.33 -0.14 4.65
CA SER A 119 8.80 -0.06 4.51
C SER A 119 9.56 -1.05 5.40
N ARG A 120 9.10 -1.29 6.64
CA ARG A 120 9.68 -2.31 7.51
C ARG A 120 9.53 -3.71 6.91
N LEU A 121 8.34 -4.03 6.41
CA LEU A 121 8.09 -5.31 5.75
C LEU A 121 8.85 -5.44 4.43
N LEU A 122 9.04 -4.36 3.66
CA LEU A 122 9.86 -4.35 2.45
C LEU A 122 11.32 -4.69 2.76
N MET A 123 11.87 -4.18 3.86
CA MET A 123 13.25 -4.53 4.27
C MET A 123 13.36 -6.02 4.65
N MET A 124 12.36 -6.56 5.35
CA MET A 124 12.29 -8.00 5.66
C MET A 124 12.14 -8.85 4.39
N LEU A 125 11.30 -8.41 3.45
CA LEU A 125 11.08 -9.08 2.16
C LEU A 125 12.34 -9.04 1.30
N LEU A 126 13.06 -7.92 1.27
CA LEU A 126 14.33 -7.78 0.56
C LEU A 126 15.35 -8.80 1.05
N PHE A 127 15.51 -8.90 2.37
CA PHE A 127 16.34 -9.94 2.97
C PHE A 127 15.87 -11.35 2.59
N GLY A 128 14.56 -11.61 2.64
CA GLY A 128 13.97 -12.87 2.20
C GLY A 128 14.28 -13.20 0.73
N THR A 129 14.13 -12.24 -0.18
CA THR A 129 14.43 -12.45 -1.62
C THR A 129 15.90 -12.71 -1.91
N LEU A 130 16.81 -12.09 -1.16
CA LEU A 130 18.26 -12.30 -1.33
C LEU A 130 18.73 -13.65 -0.81
N THR A 131 18.03 -14.20 0.19
CA THR A 131 18.39 -15.49 0.81
C THR A 131 17.70 -16.67 0.15
N VAL A 132 16.41 -16.55 -0.15
CA VAL A 132 15.59 -17.60 -0.75
C VAL A 132 14.71 -16.97 -1.83
N TRP A 133 15.13 -17.10 -3.09
CA TRP A 133 14.36 -16.59 -4.21
C TRP A 133 13.19 -17.51 -4.56
N THR A 134 12.01 -16.92 -4.72
CA THR A 134 10.81 -17.63 -5.22
C THR A 134 9.92 -16.64 -5.95
N GLY A 135 9.35 -17.02 -7.10
CA GLY A 135 8.52 -16.14 -7.92
C GLY A 135 7.30 -15.56 -7.19
N TRP A 136 6.74 -16.31 -6.22
CA TRP A 136 5.62 -15.87 -5.40
C TRP A 136 5.93 -14.62 -4.56
N LEU A 137 7.20 -14.33 -4.28
CA LEU A 137 7.62 -13.14 -3.55
C LEU A 137 7.30 -11.83 -4.31
N LEU A 138 7.12 -11.89 -5.64
CA LEU A 138 6.71 -10.73 -6.44
C LEU A 138 5.35 -10.17 -6.02
N TYR A 139 4.43 -11.03 -5.56
CA TYR A 139 3.14 -10.59 -5.02
C TYR A 139 3.32 -9.71 -3.78
N PHE A 140 4.21 -10.13 -2.86
CA PHE A 140 4.52 -9.36 -1.66
C PHE A 140 5.26 -8.06 -1.98
N TRP A 141 6.13 -8.06 -2.99
CA TRP A 141 6.77 -6.83 -3.46
C TRP A 141 5.72 -5.82 -3.96
N ALA A 142 4.82 -6.26 -4.84
CA ALA A 142 3.77 -5.39 -5.39
C ALA A 142 2.85 -4.83 -4.28
N SER A 143 2.38 -5.69 -3.37
CA SER A 143 1.48 -5.27 -2.28
C SER A 143 2.15 -4.35 -1.26
N LEU A 144 3.39 -4.62 -0.86
CA LEU A 144 4.11 -3.77 0.10
C LEU A 144 4.58 -2.44 -0.51
N LEU A 145 4.95 -2.44 -1.79
CA LEU A 145 5.22 -1.19 -2.53
C LEU A 145 3.95 -0.34 -2.65
N ALA A 146 2.78 -0.97 -2.85
CA ALA A 146 1.51 -0.26 -2.86
C ALA A 146 1.27 0.49 -1.54
N LEU A 147 1.57 -0.11 -0.38
CA LEU A 147 1.45 0.57 0.92
C LEU A 147 2.33 1.83 1.02
N CYS A 148 3.51 1.81 0.41
CA CYS A 148 4.45 2.93 0.49
C CYS A 148 4.13 4.06 -0.50
N ILE A 149 3.68 3.70 -1.72
CA ILE A 149 3.59 4.62 -2.85
C ILE A 149 2.15 5.15 -3.05
N SER A 150 1.12 4.35 -2.74
CA SER A 150 -0.28 4.69 -2.97
C SER A 150 -0.73 6.05 -2.40
N PRO A 151 -0.30 6.50 -1.21
CA PRO A 151 -0.66 7.84 -0.73
C PRO A 151 -0.38 8.92 -1.77
N PHE A 152 0.81 8.88 -2.37
CA PHE A 152 1.27 9.88 -3.34
C PHE A 152 0.71 9.63 -4.73
N LEU A 153 0.70 8.38 -5.19
CA LEU A 153 0.27 8.01 -6.53
C LEU A 153 -1.19 8.39 -6.80
N PHE A 154 -2.07 8.23 -5.81
CA PHE A 154 -3.50 8.51 -5.91
C PHE A 154 -3.89 9.92 -5.42
N ASN A 155 -2.92 10.83 -5.28
CA ASN A 155 -3.20 12.24 -5.02
C ASN A 155 -3.85 12.90 -6.27
N PRO A 156 -4.87 13.77 -6.12
CA PRO A 156 -5.43 14.47 -7.28
C PRO A 156 -4.37 15.21 -8.09
N HIS A 157 -4.50 15.17 -9.42
CA HIS A 157 -3.56 15.76 -10.37
C HIS A 157 -2.11 15.26 -10.26
N GLN A 158 -1.85 14.07 -9.69
CA GLN A 158 -0.48 13.60 -9.45
C GLN A 158 0.43 13.61 -10.70
N PHE A 159 -0.13 13.38 -11.88
CA PHE A 159 0.61 13.39 -13.15
C PHE A 159 0.74 14.78 -13.81
N ALA A 160 0.23 15.84 -13.18
CA ALA A 160 0.47 17.21 -13.61
C ALA A 160 1.91 17.61 -13.26
N TRP A 161 2.74 17.81 -14.29
CA TRP A 161 4.18 18.07 -14.16
C TRP A 161 4.49 19.22 -13.19
N ASN A 162 3.93 20.41 -13.42
CA ASN A 162 4.26 21.59 -12.62
C ASN A 162 3.95 21.39 -11.13
N ASP A 163 2.73 20.93 -10.83
CA ASP A 163 2.27 20.73 -9.46
C ASP A 163 3.07 19.62 -8.76
N PHE A 164 3.44 18.55 -9.47
CA PHE A 164 4.28 17.47 -8.94
C PHE A 164 5.65 17.99 -8.48
N PHE A 165 6.33 18.78 -9.32
CA PHE A 165 7.66 19.30 -8.96
C PHE A 165 7.59 20.34 -7.83
N ILE A 166 6.52 21.13 -7.77
CA ILE A 166 6.28 22.06 -6.65
C ILE A 166 6.14 21.27 -5.34
N ASP A 167 5.27 20.26 -5.31
CA ASP A 167 5.08 19.42 -4.13
C ASP A 167 6.35 18.67 -3.73
N TYR A 168 7.07 18.13 -4.71
CA TYR A 168 8.32 17.40 -4.48
C TYR A 168 9.39 18.31 -3.85
N ARG A 169 9.57 19.51 -4.40
CA ARG A 169 10.48 20.53 -3.85
C ARG A 169 10.07 20.90 -2.42
N ASP A 170 8.79 21.14 -2.20
CA ASP A 170 8.30 21.54 -0.89
C ASP A 170 8.36 20.39 0.13
N TYR A 171 8.27 19.15 -0.32
CA TYR A 171 8.55 17.95 0.49
C TYR A 171 10.02 17.84 0.90
N LEU A 172 10.96 18.04 -0.02
CA LEU A 172 12.40 18.06 0.31
C LEU A 172 12.74 19.18 1.30
N ARG A 173 12.13 20.35 1.13
CA ARG A 173 12.24 21.45 2.11
C ARG A 173 11.63 21.06 3.45
N TRP A 174 10.48 20.40 3.46
CA TRP A 174 9.84 19.93 4.69
C TRP A 174 10.70 18.92 5.45
N LEU A 175 11.41 18.03 4.75
CA LEU A 175 12.37 17.08 5.34
C LEU A 175 13.58 17.76 5.98
N SER A 176 14.07 18.86 5.40
CA SER A 176 15.30 19.55 5.84
C SER A 176 15.07 20.75 6.78
N ARG A 177 13.85 21.30 6.82
CA ARG A 177 13.46 22.38 7.74
C ARG A 177 13.47 21.92 9.20
N GLY A 178 13.59 22.87 10.12
CA GLY A 178 13.52 22.59 11.57
C GLY A 178 14.89 22.38 12.24
N ASN A 179 15.97 22.23 11.47
CA ASN A 179 17.30 21.97 12.03
C ASN A 179 17.96 23.24 12.62
N SER A 180 17.86 24.38 11.93
CA SER A 180 18.46 25.65 12.39
C SER A 180 17.49 26.55 13.16
N ARG A 181 16.20 26.54 12.80
CA ARG A 181 15.12 27.29 13.46
C ARG A 181 13.89 26.40 13.55
N SER A 182 13.21 26.44 14.69
CA SER A 182 11.97 25.70 14.89
C SER A 182 10.94 26.09 13.82
N HIS A 183 10.31 25.09 13.21
CA HIS A 183 9.31 25.28 12.18
C HIS A 183 8.19 24.25 12.34
N ALA A 184 6.95 24.70 12.51
CA ALA A 184 5.81 23.83 12.77
C ALA A 184 5.56 22.83 11.62
N SER A 185 5.75 23.25 10.35
CA SER A 185 5.71 22.34 9.20
C SER A 185 7.12 21.89 8.82
N SER A 186 7.66 20.96 9.62
CA SER A 186 8.92 20.26 9.36
C SER A 186 8.80 18.79 9.73
N TRP A 187 9.65 17.95 9.14
CA TRP A 187 9.73 16.53 9.49
C TRP A 187 10.12 16.33 10.95
N ILE A 188 11.04 17.15 11.48
CA ILE A 188 11.46 17.10 12.89
C ILE A 188 10.27 17.38 13.81
N ALA A 189 9.46 18.41 13.52
CA ALA A 189 8.26 18.70 14.30
C ALA A 189 7.24 17.54 14.23
N PHE A 190 7.06 16.93 13.06
CA PHE A 190 6.23 15.73 12.90
C PHE A 190 6.73 14.55 13.74
N CYS A 191 8.04 14.27 13.74
CA CYS A 191 8.62 13.22 14.56
C CYS A 191 8.48 13.51 16.06
N GLY A 192 8.63 14.77 16.48
CA GLY A 192 8.40 15.20 17.86
C GLY A 192 6.96 14.94 18.30
N LEU A 193 5.99 15.39 17.52
CA LEU A 193 4.56 15.17 17.77
C LEU A 193 4.18 13.69 17.81
N SER A 194 4.80 12.88 16.95
CA SER A 194 4.55 11.44 16.87
C SER A 194 5.12 10.67 18.06
N ARG A 195 6.09 11.22 18.80
CA ARG A 195 6.64 10.60 20.02
C ARG A 195 5.82 10.94 21.26
N THR A 196 5.15 12.08 21.26
CA THR A 196 4.35 12.56 22.39
C THR A 196 2.92 12.02 22.41
N ARG A 197 2.52 11.29 21.37
CA ARG A 197 1.16 10.82 21.13
C ARG A 197 1.11 9.31 21.17
#